data_AF-A0A7J6VNX0-F1
#
_entry.id   AF-A0A7J6VNX0-F1
#
_cell.length_a   1.000
_cell.length_b   1.000
_cell.length_c   1.000
_cell.angle_alpha   90.00
_cell.angle_beta   90.00
_cell.angle_gamma   90.00
#
_symmetry.space_group_name_H-M   'P 1'
#
loop_
_entity.id
_entity.type
_entity.pdbx_description
1 polymer ?
#
loop_
_entity_poly.entity_id
_entity_poly.type
_entity_poly.pdbx_seq_one_letter_code
_entity_poly.pdbx_strand_id
1 'polypeptide(L)'
;MDLWDVVPFIAMITVECTDVGQTTLSKAAMSRGMSPLVYVVYSNVLGTLFLLPSFFLQRRNYPPLTFSILRKFFLIGLIGNCFGEILGYLGIRYSSPTLGSAMGNLIPAFTFLLAIVFRTISICRLFNVGG
;
A
#
# COMPACT_ATOMS: atom_id res chain seq x y z
N MET A 1 17.80 -16.78 -22.18
CA MET A 1 16.83 -16.44 -21.14
C MET A 1 16.73 -14.94 -21.19
N ASP A 2 15.69 -14.44 -21.85
CA ASP A 2 15.56 -13.02 -22.15
C ASP A 2 15.40 -12.24 -20.85
N LEU A 3 16.08 -11.09 -20.76
CA LEU A 3 16.09 -10.25 -19.55
C LEU A 3 14.66 -9.94 -19.07
N TRP A 4 13.73 -9.78 -20.02
CA TRP A 4 12.32 -9.48 -19.77
C TRP A 4 11.56 -10.58 -19.03
N ASP A 5 11.94 -11.85 -19.16
CA ASP A 5 11.30 -12.96 -18.44
C ASP A 5 11.79 -13.05 -16.99
N VAL A 6 12.99 -12.52 -16.72
CA VAL A 6 13.61 -12.53 -15.38
C VAL A 6 13.22 -11.28 -14.57
N VAL A 7 12.84 -10.18 -15.22
CA VAL A 7 12.34 -8.96 -14.57
C VAL A 7 11.24 -9.22 -13.53
N PRO A 8 10.15 -9.96 -13.81
CA PRO A 8 9.10 -10.20 -12.81
C PRO A 8 9.62 -11.03 -11.63
N PHE A 9 10.54 -11.97 -11.87
CA PHE A 9 11.17 -12.75 -10.81
C PHE A 9 12.06 -11.90 -9.91
N ILE A 10 12.92 -11.06 -10.49
CA ILE A 10 13.77 -10.14 -9.72
C ILE A 10 12.90 -9.15 -8.95
N ALA A 11 11.86 -8.60 -9.58
CA ALA A 11 10.91 -7.70 -8.92
C ALA A 11 10.25 -8.37 -7.71
N MET A 12 9.74 -9.60 -7.87
CA MET A 12 9.15 -10.35 -6.76
C MET A 12 10.15 -10.54 -5.62
N ILE A 13 11.37 -11.00 -5.92
CA ILE A 13 12.41 -11.20 -4.90
C ILE A 13 12.73 -9.89 -4.18
N THR A 14 12.87 -8.77 -4.90
CA THR A 14 13.14 -7.47 -4.26
C THR A 14 12.00 -7.00 -3.37
N VAL A 15 10.73 -7.25 -3.75
CA VAL A 15 9.56 -6.92 -2.95
C VAL A 15 9.53 -7.76 -1.68
N GLU A 16 9.68 -9.08 -1.79
CA GLU A 16 9.71 -9.99 -0.64
C GLU A 16 10.86 -9.65 0.32
N CYS A 17 12.07 -9.39 -0.20
CA CYS A 17 13.20 -8.97 0.61
C CYS A 17 12.94 -7.64 1.32
N THR A 18 12.30 -6.68 0.64
CA THR A 18 11.96 -5.38 1.22
C THR A 18 10.89 -5.52 2.31
N ASP A 19 9.87 -6.37 2.10
CA ASP A 19 8.81 -6.62 3.08
C ASP A 19 9.37 -7.26 4.37
N VAL A 20 10.20 -8.31 4.21
CA VAL A 20 10.89 -8.96 5.33
C VAL A 20 11.85 -7.98 6.03
N GLY A 21 12.58 -7.17 5.27
CA GLY A 21 13.47 -6.14 5.81
C GLY A 21 12.71 -5.10 6.63
N GLN A 22 11.60 -4.59 6.10
CA GLN A 22 10.76 -3.59 6.76
C GLN A 22 10.15 -4.15 8.04
N THR A 23 9.57 -5.35 8.01
CA THR A 23 8.99 -5.98 9.20
C THR A 23 10.04 -6.26 10.28
N THR A 24 11.25 -6.66 9.88
CA THR A 24 12.37 -6.88 10.81
C THR A 24 12.86 -5.57 11.43
N LEU A 25 13.02 -4.51 10.63
CA LEU A 25 13.40 -3.19 11.10
C LEU A 25 12.35 -2.59 12.05
N SER A 26 11.06 -2.73 11.70
CA SER A 26 9.94 -2.33 12.56
C SER A 26 10.00 -3.06 13.90
N LYS A 27 10.17 -4.40 13.89
CA LYS A 27 10.32 -5.18 15.13
C LYS A 27 11.52 -4.74 15.96
N ALA A 28 12.66 -4.45 15.33
CA ALA A 28 13.87 -3.99 16.01
C ALA A 28 13.73 -2.56 16.59
N ALA A 29 12.99 -1.68 15.91
CA ALA A 29 12.68 -0.33 16.41
C ALA A 29 11.70 -0.40 17.60
N MET A 30 10.68 -1.24 17.50
CA MET A 30 9.66 -1.44 18.52
C MET A 30 10.19 -2.13 19.78
N SER A 31 11.13 -3.08 19.64
CA SER A 31 11.76 -3.74 20.79
C SER A 31 12.57 -2.78 21.67
N ARG A 32 12.98 -1.63 21.12
CA ARG A 32 13.58 -0.51 21.86
C ARG A 32 12.57 0.44 22.50
N GLY A 33 11.27 0.10 22.49
CA GLY A 33 10.19 0.88 23.09
C GLY A 33 9.56 1.93 22.18
N MET A 34 9.88 1.95 20.88
CA MET A 34 9.30 2.91 19.94
C MET A 34 7.85 2.52 19.60
N SER A 35 6.93 3.49 19.71
CA SER A 35 5.52 3.25 19.35
C SER A 35 5.36 3.06 17.83
N PRO A 36 4.53 2.10 17.37
CA PRO A 36 4.23 1.87 15.95
C PRO A 36 3.86 3.13 15.18
N LEU A 37 3.04 3.98 15.80
CA LEU A 37 2.58 5.22 15.19
C LEU A 37 3.73 6.18 14.92
N VAL A 38 4.70 6.26 15.82
CA VAL A 38 5.88 7.13 15.65
C VAL A 38 6.74 6.61 14.51
N TYR A 39 6.91 5.29 14.39
CA TYR A 39 7.67 4.68 13.30
C TYR A 39 7.04 4.98 11.94
N VAL A 40 5.71 4.84 11.82
CA VAL A 40 4.97 5.15 10.59
C VAL A 40 5.11 6.62 10.19
N VAL A 41 4.97 7.54 11.14
CA VAL A 41 5.10 8.98 10.86
C VAL A 41 6.52 9.31 10.37
N TYR A 42 7.55 8.76 11.01
CA TYR A 42 8.95 8.98 10.58
C TYR A 42 9.20 8.47 9.15
N SER A 43 8.76 7.25 8.84
CA SER A 43 8.94 6.67 7.51
C SER A 43 8.20 7.47 6.44
N ASN A 44 6.99 7.95 6.72
CA ASN A 44 6.20 8.75 5.77
C ASN A 44 6.83 10.15 5.55
N VAL A 45 7.42 10.74 6.58
CA VAL A 45 8.18 12.01 6.47
C VAL A 45 9.44 11.79 5.62
N LEU A 46 10.20 10.73 5.87
CA LEU A 46 11.39 10.38 5.06
C LEU A 46 11.02 10.10 3.61
N GLY A 47 9.94 9.35 3.36
CA GLY A 47 9.43 9.08 2.03
C GLY A 47 9.04 10.37 1.29
N THR A 48 8.36 11.30 1.98
CA THR A 48 8.03 12.62 1.42
C THR A 48 9.30 13.42 1.09
N LEU A 49 10.30 13.38 1.97
CA LEU A 49 11.58 14.07 1.77
C LEU A 49 12.36 13.49 0.59
N PHE A 50 12.24 12.20 0.30
CA PHE A 50 12.89 11.52 -0.82
C PHE A 50 12.14 11.73 -2.14
N LEU A 51 10.81 11.75 -2.11
CA LEU A 51 9.99 12.07 -3.28
C LEU A 51 10.16 13.52 -3.73
N LEU A 52 10.37 14.45 -2.80
CA LEU A 52 10.53 15.88 -3.08
C LEU A 52 11.66 16.19 -4.09
N PRO A 53 12.92 15.72 -3.93
CA PRO A 53 14.00 15.94 -4.89
C PRO A 53 13.81 15.16 -6.19
N SER A 54 13.29 13.94 -6.13
CA SER A 54 12.93 13.17 -7.33
C SER A 54 11.91 13.94 -8.19
N PHE A 55 10.95 14.59 -7.55
CA PHE A 55 9.95 15.43 -8.21
C PHE A 55 10.55 16.65 -8.92
N PHE A 56 11.58 17.28 -8.34
CA PHE A 56 12.27 18.39 -9.01
C PHE A 56 13.00 17.96 -10.28
N LEU A 57 13.57 16.75 -10.30
CA LEU A 57 14.20 16.17 -11.49
C LEU A 57 13.17 15.75 -12.55
N GLN A 58 12.00 15.26 -12.11
CA GLN A 58 10.99 14.65 -12.97
C GLN A 58 9.97 15.65 -13.54
N ARG A 59 10.02 16.93 -13.14
CA ARG A 59 9.20 18.05 -13.64
C ARG A 59 9.19 18.24 -15.16
N ARG A 60 10.13 17.63 -15.90
CA ARG A 60 10.31 17.82 -17.34
C ARG A 60 9.31 17.05 -18.21
N ASN A 61 8.64 16.01 -17.70
CA ASN A 61 7.81 15.09 -18.52
C ASN A 61 6.39 14.80 -17.98
N TYR A 62 5.97 15.36 -16.84
CA TYR A 62 4.68 15.02 -16.20
C TYR A 62 3.86 16.27 -15.87
N PRO A 63 2.50 16.19 -15.92
CA PRO A 63 1.63 17.29 -15.56
C PRO A 63 1.87 17.75 -14.10
N PRO A 64 1.74 19.05 -13.81
CA PRO A 64 2.05 19.60 -12.49
C PRO A 64 1.16 18.97 -11.42
N LEU A 65 1.78 18.34 -10.43
CA LEU A 65 1.10 17.84 -9.24
C LEU A 65 0.51 19.01 -8.44
N THR A 66 -0.82 19.13 -8.45
CA THR A 66 -1.52 20.10 -7.60
C THR A 66 -1.40 19.70 -6.14
N PHE A 67 -1.25 20.68 -5.24
CA PHE A 67 -1.19 20.49 -3.79
C PHE A 67 -2.35 19.63 -3.24
N SER A 68 -3.52 19.69 -3.90
CA SER A 68 -4.70 18.86 -3.59
C SER A 68 -4.45 17.35 -3.78
N ILE A 69 -3.71 16.96 -4.82
CA ILE A 69 -3.37 15.56 -5.10
C ILE A 69 -2.37 15.05 -4.07
N LEU A 70 -1.34 15.85 -3.75
CA LEU A 70 -0.36 15.52 -2.73
C LEU A 70 -1.03 15.33 -1.35
N ARG A 71 -1.95 16.24 -0.99
CA ARG A 71 -2.74 16.11 0.25
C ARG A 71 -3.60 14.85 0.24
N LYS A 72 -4.20 14.47 -0.89
CA LYS A 72 -4.98 13.23 -1.00
C LYS A 72 -4.10 12.00 -0.78
N PHE A 73 -2.94 11.91 -1.42
CA PHE A 73 -2.00 10.81 -1.18
C PHE A 73 -1.53 10.75 0.27
N PHE A 74 -1.20 11.91 0.86
CA PHE A 74 -0.82 11.99 2.27
C PHE A 74 -1.95 11.53 3.20
N LEU A 75 -3.19 11.97 2.96
CA LEU A 75 -4.35 11.57 3.76
C LEU A 75 -4.65 10.07 3.59
N ILE A 76 -4.55 9.53 2.38
CA ILE A 76 -4.71 8.10 2.11
C ILE A 76 -3.63 7.29 2.82
N GLY A 77 -2.37 7.74 2.77
CA GLY A 77 -1.26 7.10 3.49
C GLY A 77 -1.43 7.19 5.00
N LEU A 78 -1.79 8.36 5.54
CA LEU A 78 -1.99 8.56 6.97
C LEU A 78 -3.18 7.74 7.49
N ILE A 79 -4.34 7.89 6.87
CA ILE A 79 -5.58 7.21 7.30
C ILE A 79 -5.43 5.71 7.05
N GLY A 80 -5.02 5.30 5.84
CA GLY A 80 -4.85 3.90 5.49
C GLY A 80 -3.84 3.18 6.36
N ASN A 81 -2.67 3.79 6.60
CA ASN A 81 -1.64 3.16 7.41
C ASN A 81 -1.93 3.25 8.92
N CYS A 82 -2.43 4.37 9.44
CA CYS A 82 -2.81 4.44 10.86
C CYS A 82 -3.99 3.52 11.17
N PHE A 83 -5.08 3.54 10.38
CA PHE A 83 -6.19 2.62 10.63
C PHE A 83 -5.76 1.16 10.39
N GLY A 84 -4.95 0.89 9.37
CA GLY A 84 -4.45 -0.45 9.07
C GLY A 84 -3.62 -1.03 10.21
N GLU A 85 -2.68 -0.25 10.75
CA GLU A 85 -1.85 -0.66 11.90
C GLU A 85 -2.68 -0.78 13.18
N ILE A 86 -3.59 0.16 13.47
CA ILE A 86 -4.45 0.11 14.66
C ILE A 86 -5.40 -1.09 14.60
N LEU A 87 -6.08 -1.32 13.48
CA LEU A 87 -6.92 -2.50 13.29
C LEU A 87 -6.10 -3.79 13.24
N GLY A 88 -4.88 -3.76 12.73
CA GLY A 88 -3.96 -4.90 12.77
C GLY A 88 -3.60 -5.29 14.20
N TYR A 89 -3.23 -4.31 15.04
CA TYR A 89 -2.93 -4.51 16.45
C TYR A 89 -4.15 -4.96 17.27
N LEU A 90 -5.31 -4.33 17.04
CA LEU A 90 -6.57 -4.74 17.66
C LEU A 90 -6.99 -6.12 17.17
N GLY A 91 -6.78 -6.40 15.87
CA GLY A 91 -6.99 -7.68 15.23
C GLY A 91 -6.17 -8.76 15.93
N ILE A 92 -4.85 -8.63 16.05
CA ILE A 92 -4.02 -9.65 16.73
C ILE A 92 -4.40 -9.82 18.21
N ARG A 93 -4.87 -8.76 18.89
CA ARG A 93 -5.33 -8.86 20.28
C ARG A 93 -6.69 -9.54 20.46
N TYR A 94 -7.60 -9.42 19.50
CA TYR A 94 -8.97 -9.98 19.57
C TYR A 94 -9.20 -11.19 18.67
N SER A 95 -8.25 -11.49 17.78
CA SER A 95 -8.40 -12.47 16.70
C SER A 95 -7.49 -13.66 16.96
N SER A 96 -8.06 -14.85 16.85
CA SER A 96 -7.30 -16.10 16.86
C SER A 96 -6.35 -16.15 15.65
N PRO A 97 -5.16 -16.79 15.77
CA PRO A 97 -4.26 -17.00 14.64
C PRO A 97 -4.94 -17.54 13.37
N THR A 98 -6.01 -18.32 13.54
CA THR A 98 -6.84 -18.85 12.45
C THR A 98 -7.61 -17.76 11.68
N LEU A 99 -8.16 -16.75 12.37
CA LEU A 99 -8.86 -15.65 11.72
C LEU A 99 -7.88 -14.72 11.00
N GLY A 100 -6.70 -14.46 11.57
CA GLY A 100 -5.65 -13.68 10.90
C GLY A 100 -5.24 -14.29 9.55
N SER A 101 -5.01 -15.61 9.52
CA SER A 101 -4.73 -16.34 8.27
C SER A 101 -5.91 -16.34 7.29
N ALA A 102 -7.15 -16.46 7.79
CA ALA A 102 -8.34 -16.39 6.96
C ALA A 102 -8.51 -14.99 6.30
N MET A 103 -8.24 -13.92 7.04
CA MET A 103 -8.29 -12.55 6.51
C MET A 103 -7.24 -12.34 5.41
N GLY A 104 -6.02 -12.87 5.56
CA GLY A 104 -4.98 -12.81 4.53
C GLY A 104 -5.41 -13.43 3.20
N ASN A 105 -6.03 -14.62 3.25
CA ASN A 105 -6.55 -15.31 2.07
C ASN A 105 -7.77 -14.62 1.45
N LEU A 106 -8.52 -13.87 2.25
CA LEU A 106 -9.68 -13.10 1.78
C LEU A 106 -9.29 -11.83 1.02
N ILE A 107 -8.11 -11.25 1.24
CA ILE A 107 -7.66 -10.04 0.51
C ILE A 107 -7.72 -10.22 -1.03
N PRO A 108 -7.08 -11.25 -1.63
CA PRO A 108 -7.16 -11.46 -3.07
C PRO A 108 -8.57 -11.86 -3.53
N ALA A 109 -9.31 -12.65 -2.73
CA ALA A 109 -10.68 -13.07 -3.05
C ALA A 109 -11.65 -11.88 -3.08
N PHE A 110 -11.54 -10.98 -2.11
CA PHE A 110 -12.35 -9.76 -2.03
C PHE A 110 -11.99 -8.79 -3.14
N THR A 111 -10.70 -8.63 -3.44
CA THR A 111 -10.23 -7.83 -4.58
C THR A 111 -10.83 -8.32 -5.90
N PHE A 112 -10.87 -9.63 -6.12
CA PHE A 112 -11.47 -10.24 -7.31
C PHE A 112 -12.99 -10.03 -7.36
N LEU A 113 -13.67 -10.18 -6.22
CA LEU A 113 -15.12 -9.92 -6.11
C LEU A 113 -15.44 -8.46 -6.44
N LEU A 114 -14.70 -7.50 -5.87
CA LEU A 114 -14.86 -6.09 -6.22
C LEU A 114 -14.58 -5.83 -7.69
N ALA A 115 -13.54 -6.43 -8.25
CA ALA A 115 -13.22 -6.30 -9.67
C ALA A 115 -14.38 -6.80 -10.56
N ILE A 116 -15.02 -7.92 -10.20
CA ILE A 116 -16.20 -8.43 -10.90
C ILE A 116 -17.36 -7.44 -10.77
N VAL A 117 -17.67 -6.99 -9.55
CA VAL A 117 -18.78 -6.06 -9.31
C VAL A 117 -18.59 -4.75 -10.08
N PHE A 118 -17.39 -4.15 -10.04
CA PHE A 118 -17.08 -2.94 -10.80
C PHE A 118 -17.10 -3.15 -12.31
N ARG A 119 -16.64 -4.31 -12.80
CA ARG A 119 -16.75 -4.68 -14.21
C ARG A 119 -18.21 -4.75 -14.65
N THR A 120 -19.06 -5.39 -13.85
CA THR A 120 -20.50 -5.48 -14.11
C THR A 120 -21.17 -4.10 -14.10
N ILE A 121 -20.85 -3.26 -13.12
CA ILE A 121 -21.38 -1.87 -13.03
C ILE A 121 -20.95 -1.03 -14.25
N SER A 122 -19.70 -1.18 -14.70
CA SER A 122 -19.17 -0.44 -15.85
C SER A 122 -19.88 -0.84 -17.15
N ILE A 123 -20.17 -2.13 -17.32
CA ILE A 123 -20.93 -2.66 -18.47
C ILE A 123 -22.38 -2.14 -18.42
N CYS A 124 -23.05 -2.16 -17.27
CA CYS A 124 -24.41 -1.62 -17.13
C CYS A 124 -24.49 -0.11 -17.45
N ARG A 125 -23.48 0.70 -17.07
CA ARG A 125 -23.45 2.13 -17.44
C ARG A 125 -23.30 2.35 -18.94
N LEU A 126 -22.52 1.52 -19.63
CA LEU A 126 -22.35 1.62 -21.08
C LEU A 126 -23.66 1.32 -21.83
N PHE A 127 -24.47 0.38 -21.33
CA PHE A 127 -25.77 0.08 -21.92
C PHE A 127 -26.81 1.19 -21.68
N ASN A 128 -26.75 1.89 -20.54
CA ASN A 128 -27.67 2.98 -20.20
C ASN A 128 -27.34 4.34 -20.86
N VAL A 129 -26.18 4.48 -21.50
CA VAL A 129 -25.78 5.69 -22.25
C VAL A 129 -26.04 5.54 -23.76
N GLY A 130 -26.31 4.33 -24.24
CA GLY A 130 -26.53 4.02 -25.65
C GLY A 130 -28.00 3.86 -26.10
N GLY A 131 -28.97 4.17 -25.24
CA GLY A 131 -30.42 4.14 -25.55
C GLY A 131 -31.08 5.45 -25.17
#